data_AF-A0A7Z0PW06-F1
#
_entry.id   AF-A0A7Z0PW06-F1
#
_cell.length_a   1.000
_cell.length_b   1.000
_cell.length_c   1.000
_cell.angle_alpha   90.00
_cell.angle_beta   90.00
_cell.angle_gamma   90.00
#
_symmetry.space_group_name_H-M   'P 1'
#
loop_
_entity.id
_entity.type
_entity.pdbx_description
1 polymer ?
#
loop_
_entity_poly.entity_id
_entity_poly.type
_entity_poly.pdbx_seq_one_letter_code
_entity_poly.pdbx_strand_id
1 'polypeptide(L)' 'MVLDSDDFDRLGEAFERERPGPVPHGRSGAARTRPFPPADAVAFAEGRLREHRPHPAAADVPPGGRAGTART' A
#
# COMPACT_ATOMS: atom_id res chain seq x y z
N MET A 1 -10.60 0.35 13.89
CA MET A 1 -10.83 1.11 12.65
C MET A 1 -10.58 0.16 11.50
N VAL A 2 -11.54 -0.01 10.58
CA VAL A 2 -11.39 -0.89 9.42
C VAL A 2 -10.50 -0.17 8.39
N LEU A 3 -9.61 -0.91 7.74
CA LEU A 3 -8.77 -0.41 6.64
C LEU A 3 -9.26 -1.05 5.34
N ASP A 4 -9.63 -0.25 4.35
CA ASP A 4 -10.02 -0.71 3.01
C ASP A 4 -9.14 -0.12 1.89
N SER A 5 -9.53 -0.30 0.62
CA SER A 5 -8.70 0.12 -0.52
C SER A 5 -8.65 1.63 -0.74
N ASP A 6 -9.53 2.41 -0.12
CA ASP A 6 -9.46 3.87 -0.14
C ASP A 6 -8.55 4.43 0.98
N ASP A 7 -8.08 3.59 1.92
CA ASP A 7 -7.26 4.00 3.08
C ASP A 7 -5.74 3.90 2.87
N PHE A 8 -5.26 3.72 1.63
CA PHE A 8 -3.82 3.61 1.37
C PHE A 8 -3.03 4.86 1.78
N ASP A 9 -3.61 6.05 1.64
CA ASP A 9 -2.96 7.29 2.08
C ASP A 9 -2.71 7.27 3.59
N ARG A 10 -3.68 6.82 4.37
CA ARG A 10 -3.54 6.68 5.84
C ARG A 10 -2.51 5.63 6.21
N LEU A 11 -2.44 4.53 5.45
CA LEU A 11 -1.44 3.49 5.64
C LEU A 11 -0.02 4.04 5.39
N GLY A 12 0.15 4.83 4.33
CA GLY A 12 1.40 5.52 4.00
C GLY A 12 1.83 6.51 5.08
N GLU A 13 0.93 7.40 5.51
CA GLU A 13 1.20 8.36 6.59
C GLU A 13 1.63 7.67 7.89
N ALA A 14 1.01 6.53 8.20
CA ALA A 14 1.31 5.82 9.41
C ALA A 14 2.64 5.05 9.33
N PHE A 15 2.99 4.50 8.17
CA PHE A 15 4.31 3.93 7.92
C PHE A 15 5.40 4.97 8.09
N GLU A 16 5.23 6.16 7.52
CA GLU A 16 6.20 7.25 7.67
C GLU A 16 6.37 7.72 9.11
N ARG A 17 5.26 7.85 9.86
CA ARG A 17 5.30 8.28 11.26
C ARG A 17 5.98 7.26 12.17
N GLU A 18 5.72 5.98 11.94
CA GLU A 18 6.17 4.88 12.81
C GLU A 18 7.55 4.35 12.37
N ARG A 19 7.97 4.62 11.14
CA ARG A 19 9.28 4.26 10.56
C ARG A 19 9.90 5.46 9.82
N PRO A 20 10.22 6.57 10.51
CA PRO A 20 10.72 7.78 9.86
C PRO A 20 12.14 7.64 9.28
N GLY A 21 12.97 6.77 9.86
CA GLY A 21 14.37 6.55 9.44
C GLY A 21 14.53 6.08 7.98
N PRO A 22 13.81 5.03 7.53
CA PRO A 22 13.92 4.51 6.16
C PRO A 22 13.16 5.30 5.08
N VAL A 23 12.46 6.40 5.41
CA VAL A 23 11.68 7.19 4.43
C VAL A 23 12.20 8.62 4.30
N PRO A 24 13.31 8.85 3.58
CA PRO A 24 13.81 10.20 3.36
C PRO A 24 12.82 11.01 2.51
N HIS A 25 12.76 12.31 2.78
CA HIS A 25 11.99 13.26 1.97
C HIS A 25 12.93 14.01 1.03
N GLY A 26 12.61 14.00 -0.27
CA GLY A 26 13.47 14.59 -1.29
C GLY A 26 12.70 15.14 -2.48
N ARG A 27 13.45 15.43 -3.54
CA ARG A 27 12.89 15.79 -4.85
C ARG A 27 13.50 14.93 -5.94
N SER A 28 12.67 14.51 -6.89
CA SER A 28 13.09 13.98 -8.19
C SER A 28 12.66 14.99 -9.25
N GLY A 29 13.62 15.78 -9.74
CA GLY A 29 13.32 16.97 -10.54
C GLY A 29 12.45 17.96 -9.76
N ALA A 30 11.28 18.32 -10.31
CA ALA A 30 10.31 19.21 -9.67
C ALA A 30 9.35 18.49 -8.71
N ALA A 31 9.28 17.15 -8.75
CA ALA A 31 8.36 16.38 -7.92
C ALA A 31 8.92 16.16 -6.52
N ARG A 32 8.05 16.26 -5.51
CA ARG A 32 8.36 15.81 -4.14
C ARG A 32 8.35 14.28 -4.13
N THR A 33 9.37 13.67 -3.54
CA THR A 33 9.52 12.21 -3.51
C THR A 33 9.83 11.70 -2.12
N ARG A 34 9.37 10.48 -1.86
CA ARG A 34 9.56 9.78 -0.59
C ARG A 34 9.90 8.32 -0.90
N PRO A 35 11.15 8.01 -1.26
CA PRO A 35 11.52 6.63 -1.50
C PRO A 35 11.48 5.86 -0.17
N PHE A 36 11.07 4.59 -0.25
CA PHE A 36 11.02 3.69 0.90
C PHE A 36 11.38 2.27 0.48
N PRO A 37 11.95 1.45 1.37
CA PRO A 37 12.19 0.03 1.10
C PRO A 37 10.85 -0.72 1.01
N PRO A 38 10.52 -1.32 -0.14
CA PRO A 38 9.21 -1.94 -0.34
C PRO A 38 8.97 -3.14 0.58
N ALA A 39 10.00 -3.92 0.89
CA ALA A 39 9.90 -5.06 1.81
C ALA A 39 9.41 -4.64 3.21
N ASP A 40 9.96 -3.54 3.74
CA ASP A 40 9.57 -3.02 5.06
C ASP A 40 8.16 -2.46 5.05
N ALA A 41 7.78 -1.77 3.97
CA ALA A 41 6.43 -1.20 3.82
C ALA A 41 5.37 -2.31 3.77
N VAL A 42 5.63 -3.40 3.04
CA VAL A 42 4.72 -4.55 2.95
C VAL A 42 4.64 -5.27 4.29
N ALA A 43 5.77 -5.54 4.96
CA ALA A 43 5.78 -6.18 6.26
C ALA A 43 4.98 -5.39 7.31
N PHE A 44 5.09 -4.05 7.28
CA PHE A 44 4.29 -3.17 8.12
C PHE A 44 2.80 -3.22 7.76
N ALA A 45 2.47 -3.15 6.47
CA ALA A 45 1.09 -3.24 5.99
C ALA A 45 0.43 -4.55 6.41
N GLU A 46 1.12 -5.68 6.28
CA GLU A 46 0.60 -6.97 6.72
C GLU A 46 0.27 -7.01 8.21
N GLY A 47 1.15 -6.48 9.07
CA GLY A 47 0.89 -6.38 10.51
C GLY A 47 -0.34 -5.53 10.79
N ARG A 48 -0.40 -4.34 10.19
CA ARG A 48 -1.52 -3.40 10.37
C ARG A 48 -2.84 -3.96 9.85
N LEU A 49 -2.83 -4.69 8.73
CA LEU A 49 -4.02 -5.33 8.17
C LEU A 49 -4.53 -6.47 9.05
N ARG A 50 -3.64 -7.28 9.65
CA ARG A 50 -4.05 -8.32 10.61
C ARG A 50 -4.76 -7.73 11.84
N GLU A 51 -4.32 -6.56 12.29
CA GLU A 51 -4.89 -5.88 13.46
C GLU A 51 -6.21 -5.18 13.15
N HIS A 52 -6.38 -4.66 11.93
CA HIS A 52 -7.47 -3.72 11.61
C HIS A 52 -8.48 -4.23 10.59
N ARG A 53 -8.16 -5.28 9.82
CA ARG A 53 -9.09 -5.90 8.88
C ARG A 53 -9.69 -7.14 9.54
N PRO A 54 -10.98 -7.12 9.96
CA PRO A 54 -11.67 -8.37 10.25
C PRO A 54 -11.61 -9.20 8.97
N HIS A 55 -10.99 -10.38 9.04
CA HIS A 55 -10.74 -11.22 7.87
C HIS A 55 -12.06 -11.43 7.11
N PRO A 56 -12.21 -10.92 5.87
CA PRO A 56 -13.30 -11.40 5.04
C PRO A 56 -12.96 -12.85 4.73
N ALA A 57 -13.86 -13.79 5.04
CA ALA A 57 -13.77 -15.15 4.52
C ALA A 57 -13.54 -15.03 3.00
N ALA A 58 -12.34 -15.41 2.55
CA ALA A 58 -11.86 -15.34 1.17
C ALA A 58 -12.70 -14.40 0.29
N ALA A 59 -12.38 -13.11 0.30
CA ALA A 59 -12.98 -12.19 -0.66
C ALA A 59 -12.87 -12.84 -2.05
N ASP A 60 -14.01 -13.06 -2.70
CA ASP A 60 -14.12 -13.54 -4.06
C ASP A 60 -13.45 -12.51 -4.95
N VAL A 61 -12.13 -12.62 -5.09
CA VAL A 61 -11.37 -11.90 -6.09
C VAL A 61 -11.48 -12.76 -7.33
N PRO A 62 -12.34 -12.42 -8.31
CA PRO A 62 -12.40 -13.18 -9.54
C PRO A 62 -11.00 -13.18 -10.16
N PRO A 63 -10.50 -14.35 -10.62
CA PRO A 63 -9.16 -14.43 -11.21
C PRO A 63 -9.09 -13.43 -12.36
N GLY A 64 -8.21 -12.42 -12.21
CA GLY A 64 -8.12 -11.29 -13.12
C GLY A 64 -7.92 -11.73 -14.57
N GLY A 65 -8.97 -11.57 -15.37
CA GLY A 65 -8.89 -11.71 -16.82
C GLY A 65 -7.99 -10.62 -17.37
N ARG A 66 -6.90 -10.99 -18.04
CA ARG A 66 -6.05 -10.05 -18.77
C ARG A 66 -6.90 -9.36 -19.86
N ALA A 67 -7.43 -8.17 -19.55
CA ALA A 67 -8.10 -7.33 -20.53
C ALA A 67 -7.04 -6.73 -21.46
N GLY A 68 -6.64 -7.51 -22.45
CA GLY A 68 -5.81 -7.11 -23.57
C GLY A 68 -6.44 -7.62 -24.86
N THR A 69 -7.64 -7.16 -25.20
CA THR A 69 -8.17 -7.37 -26.56
C THR A 69 -7.56 -6.30 -27.45
N ALA A 70 -6.49 -6.64 -28.15
CA ALA A 70 -6.04 -5.89 -29.30
C ALA A 70 -7.21 -5.80 -30.30
N ARG A 71 -7.69 -4.58 -30.55
CA ARG A 71 -8.61 -4.31 -31.66
C ARG A 71 -7.74 -4.16 -32.91
N THR A 72 -7.88 -5.11 -33.84
CA THR A 72 -7.41 -4.97 -35.23
C THR A 72 -8.46 -4.21 -36.03
#